data_AF-A0A538FE02-F1
#
_entry.id   AF-A0A538FE02-F1
#
_cell.length_a   1.000
_cell.length_b   1.000
_cell.length_c   1.000
_cell.angle_alpha   90.00
_cell.angle_beta   90.00
_cell.angle_gamma   90.00
#
_symmetry.space_group_name_H-M   'P 1'
#
loop_
_entity.id
_entity.type
_entity.pdbx_description
1 polymer ?
#
loop_
_entity_poly.entity_id
_entity_poly.type
_entity_poly.pdbx_seq_one_letter_code
_entity_poly.pdbx_strand_id
1 'polypeptide(L)'
;MGYPKGDLAAVTDATDLGRSGGPGRPGRASSADDGGQAMSRAVGVEIGTSAVRAVEVRETAVGPEVVRFGQATLRAGAVRDGEVIDGAAVAEALGRLWADSGFRAKEVVVGIAGPRIMVRQADVPHTNEEDLASALKFQVQDYFPVATNDAVIDYEVMDRLTGPDGGPVARVLLAAAPPTMVEGHLAALEQAGLRATAVDLIPLALVRALVERDLGPLGGDPGDEAIVCIGESVTEVVVHENGLVRFVRMLPVGGDRITDGLGGELKNDLDWVQGVKQGRRAAAASGGDGGTLLLASDRMLPLVEEIRGSLDYFQAQGGSSVRRVAVIGSASRLPGLLDRLQHEIRVPVEAARVRPTVRIADVGQAAIDLSRAEPVLPVPLGLALRGLGDADRVHRLSLVPPRHTEKERQRHGAIVAAASVGAVLAGLMALAGVQVLRVHQAQGRESRAKAGSQALQHRIDALAPVGAAHADLLHREQDVRSVLAGDVDWAHLVSSVQQAMPSDALVSSFQGSRANPGSVNIAGTGSDQNITARWIEGLARVDAITTLWVPSANKPGGPHQDVTFTSTATLTPTAQSTGRVDQYIGGAR
;
A
#
# COMPACT_ATOMS: atom_id res chain seq x y z
N MET A 1 -34.59 58.11 22.38
CA MET A 1 -33.34 58.92 22.35
C MET A 1 -32.78 58.79 20.94
N GLY A 2 -32.92 59.84 20.15
CA GLY A 2 -32.58 59.85 18.73
C GLY A 2 -31.10 60.08 18.47
N TYR A 3 -30.62 59.49 17.38
CA TYR A 3 -29.33 59.76 16.77
C TYR A 3 -29.18 61.24 16.37
N PRO A 4 -27.96 61.80 16.43
CA PRO A 4 -27.56 62.85 15.53
C PRO A 4 -26.64 62.29 14.42
N LYS A 5 -26.99 62.67 13.18
CA LYS A 5 -26.08 62.72 12.02
C LYS A 5 -25.18 63.95 12.16
N GLY A 6 -23.92 63.83 11.73
CA GLY A 6 -22.97 64.92 11.56
C GLY A 6 -22.14 64.68 10.30
N ASP A 7 -22.13 65.69 9.42
CA ASP A 7 -21.70 65.70 8.03
C ASP A 7 -20.19 65.62 7.74
N LEU A 8 -19.89 65.01 6.59
CA LEU A 8 -18.95 65.40 5.51
C LEU A 8 -17.74 66.30 5.83
N ALA A 9 -16.54 65.80 5.46
CA ALA A 9 -15.62 66.54 4.59
C ALA A 9 -14.66 65.58 3.87
N ALA A 10 -14.57 65.78 2.56
CA ALA A 10 -13.73 65.04 1.61
C ALA A 10 -12.27 65.53 1.63
N VAL A 11 -11.33 64.62 1.37
CA VAL A 11 -10.10 64.93 0.63
C VAL A 11 -9.90 63.85 -0.41
N THR A 12 -10.06 64.28 -1.65
CA THR A 12 -9.67 63.61 -2.89
C THR A 12 -8.15 63.62 -3.03
N ASP A 13 -7.56 62.50 -3.45
CA ASP A 13 -6.56 62.56 -4.51
C ASP A 13 -6.64 61.31 -5.39
N ALA A 14 -6.51 61.54 -6.69
CA ALA A 14 -6.73 60.60 -7.77
C ALA A 14 -5.47 60.51 -8.63
N THR A 15 -5.13 59.31 -9.09
CA THR A 15 -4.51 58.99 -10.40
C THR A 15 -4.26 57.47 -10.42
N ASP A 16 -5.10 56.69 -11.08
CA ASP A 16 -5.11 56.36 -12.51
C ASP A 16 -3.97 55.40 -12.91
N LEU A 17 -4.33 54.15 -13.28
CA LEU A 17 -4.14 53.60 -14.63
C LEU A 17 -4.60 52.15 -14.66
N GLY A 18 -5.69 51.89 -15.38
CA GLY A 18 -6.35 50.59 -15.46
C GLY A 18 -5.74 49.60 -16.46
N ARG A 19 -6.36 48.42 -16.54
CA ARG A 19 -6.76 47.81 -17.80
C ARG A 19 -7.84 46.74 -17.62
N SER A 20 -8.84 46.85 -18.47
CA SER A 20 -10.06 46.08 -18.64
C SER A 20 -9.86 44.64 -19.14
N GLY A 21 -10.75 43.74 -18.72
CA GLY A 21 -11.03 42.46 -19.40
C GLY A 21 -12.27 41.78 -18.83
N GLY A 22 -13.32 41.65 -19.64
CA GLY A 22 -14.67 41.18 -19.28
C GLY A 22 -14.83 39.65 -19.07
N PRO A 23 -16.09 39.16 -18.96
CA PRO A 23 -16.46 37.99 -18.16
C PRO A 23 -16.45 36.67 -18.94
N GLY A 24 -16.05 35.58 -18.28
CA GLY A 24 -16.02 34.24 -18.88
C GLY A 24 -16.36 33.10 -17.89
N ARG A 25 -17.61 32.63 -17.98
CA ARG A 25 -18.20 31.29 -17.71
C ARG A 25 -17.82 30.50 -16.43
N PRO A 26 -18.82 29.89 -15.74
CA PRO A 26 -18.57 29.06 -14.57
C PRO A 26 -18.02 27.68 -14.98
N GLY A 27 -16.78 27.42 -14.61
CA GLY A 27 -16.18 26.10 -14.67
C GLY A 27 -16.79 25.20 -13.60
N ARG A 28 -17.32 24.07 -14.05
CA ARG A 28 -17.76 22.89 -13.31
C ARG A 28 -16.91 22.68 -12.03
N ALA A 29 -17.54 22.84 -10.86
CA ALA A 29 -16.95 22.42 -9.60
C ALA A 29 -16.72 20.91 -9.66
N SER A 30 -15.44 20.53 -9.74
CA SER A 30 -14.96 19.21 -9.39
C SER A 30 -15.47 18.88 -8.00
N SER A 31 -16.20 17.77 -7.87
CA SER A 31 -16.56 17.17 -6.59
C SER A 31 -15.30 16.97 -5.78
N ALA A 32 -15.07 17.88 -4.82
CA ALA A 32 -14.08 17.70 -3.79
C ALA A 32 -14.52 16.50 -2.96
N ASP A 33 -13.67 15.49 -3.02
CA ASP A 33 -13.54 14.35 -2.12
C ASP A 33 -13.96 14.72 -0.68
N ASP A 34 -15.16 14.28 -0.28
CA ASP A 34 -15.61 14.27 1.10
C ASP A 34 -14.88 13.12 1.81
N GLY A 35 -13.60 13.35 2.09
CA GLY A 35 -12.75 12.47 2.88
C GLY A 35 -13.25 12.49 4.32
N GLY A 36 -14.25 11.66 4.62
CA GLY A 36 -14.70 11.42 5.99
C GLY A 36 -13.52 10.92 6.84
N GLN A 37 -12.93 11.81 7.64
CA GLN A 37 -11.96 11.44 8.66
C GLN A 37 -12.62 10.37 9.55
N ALA A 38 -12.03 9.18 9.60
CA ALA A 38 -12.50 8.12 10.47
C ALA A 38 -12.47 8.64 11.92
N MET A 39 -13.63 8.73 12.56
CA MET A 39 -13.76 9.21 13.94
C MET A 39 -12.87 8.38 14.86
N SER A 40 -11.91 9.03 15.52
CA SER A 40 -10.98 8.35 16.43
C SER A 40 -11.75 7.73 17.60
N ARG A 41 -11.37 6.51 17.99
CA ARG A 41 -11.93 5.79 19.14
C ARG A 41 -10.81 5.29 20.02
N ALA A 42 -11.04 5.30 21.32
CA ALA A 42 -10.09 4.82 22.29
C ALA A 42 -10.80 4.14 23.47
N VAL A 43 -10.11 3.17 24.05
CA VAL A 43 -10.58 2.48 25.25
C VAL A 43 -9.59 2.72 26.39
N GLY A 44 -10.08 3.19 27.52
CA GLY A 44 -9.33 3.33 28.76
C GLY A 44 -9.71 2.25 29.75
N VAL A 45 -8.72 1.67 30.43
CA VAL A 45 -8.88 0.54 31.37
C VAL A 45 -8.25 0.86 32.71
N GLU A 46 -9.06 0.78 33.75
CA GLU A 46 -8.63 0.82 35.13
C GLU A 46 -8.62 -0.61 35.70
N ILE A 47 -7.49 -1.04 36.26
CA ILE A 47 -7.37 -2.28 37.04
C ILE A 47 -7.33 -1.88 38.51
N GLY A 48 -8.49 -1.77 39.14
CA GLY A 48 -8.61 -1.42 40.56
C GLY A 48 -8.59 -2.64 41.48
N THR A 49 -8.48 -2.39 42.78
CA THR A 49 -8.42 -3.44 43.82
C THR A 49 -9.69 -4.28 43.92
N SER A 50 -10.86 -3.67 43.76
CA SER A 50 -12.17 -4.34 43.90
C SER A 50 -12.90 -4.59 42.58
N ALA A 51 -12.46 -3.95 41.49
CA ALA A 51 -13.08 -4.09 40.18
C ALA A 51 -12.12 -3.65 39.07
N VAL A 52 -12.32 -4.23 37.89
CA VAL A 52 -11.79 -3.72 36.63
C VAL A 52 -12.86 -2.88 35.94
N ARG A 53 -12.47 -1.75 35.35
CA ARG A 53 -13.39 -0.82 34.69
C ARG A 53 -12.86 -0.40 33.33
N ALA A 54 -13.76 -0.19 32.39
CA ALA A 54 -13.40 0.29 31.06
C ALA A 54 -14.39 1.34 30.55
N VAL A 55 -13.88 2.28 29.76
CA VAL A 55 -14.66 3.27 29.03
C VAL A 55 -14.20 3.26 27.57
N GLU A 56 -15.14 3.27 26.64
CA GLU A 56 -14.89 3.54 25.24
C GLU A 56 -15.41 4.95 24.93
N VAL A 57 -14.54 5.79 24.36
CA VAL A 57 -14.88 7.11 23.86
C VAL A 57 -14.70 7.16 22.35
N ARG A 58 -15.53 7.96 21.69
CA ARG A 58 -15.28 8.42 20.32
C ARG A 58 -15.11 9.92 20.31
N GLU A 59 -14.24 10.41 19.46
CA GLU A 59 -14.20 11.82 19.12
C GLU A 59 -15.45 12.17 18.29
N THR A 60 -16.01 13.37 18.49
CA THR A 60 -17.10 13.93 17.69
C THR A 60 -16.81 15.40 17.38
N ALA A 61 -17.51 15.98 16.40
CA ALA A 61 -17.34 17.39 16.05
C ALA A 61 -17.64 18.37 17.22
N VAL A 62 -18.37 17.91 18.24
CA VAL A 62 -18.74 18.71 19.42
C VAL A 62 -17.95 18.33 20.68
N GLY A 63 -16.96 17.43 20.56
CA GLY A 63 -16.14 16.95 21.68
C GLY A 63 -16.21 15.43 21.87
N PRO A 64 -15.50 14.89 22.88
CA PRO A 64 -15.48 13.47 23.16
C PRO A 64 -16.85 12.97 23.67
N GLU A 65 -17.25 11.80 23.20
CA GLU A 65 -18.49 11.14 23.62
C GLU A 65 -18.21 9.73 24.13
N VAL A 66 -18.65 9.45 25.36
CA VAL A 66 -18.65 8.12 25.96
C VAL A 66 -19.70 7.26 25.28
N VAL A 67 -19.25 6.20 24.60
CA VAL A 67 -20.13 5.26 23.89
C VAL A 67 -20.30 3.95 24.64
N ARG A 68 -19.44 3.68 25.63
CA ARG A 68 -19.50 2.46 26.44
C ARG A 68 -18.85 2.69 27.80
N PHE A 69 -19.45 2.12 28.82
CA PHE A 69 -18.88 1.98 30.14
C PHE A 69 -19.19 0.57 30.66
N GLY A 70 -18.24 -0.03 31.35
CA GLY A 70 -18.43 -1.32 31.98
C GLY A 70 -17.57 -1.46 33.24
N GLN A 71 -18.01 -2.32 34.14
CA GLN A 71 -17.23 -2.76 35.28
C GLN A 71 -17.47 -4.25 35.55
N ALA A 72 -16.44 -4.94 36.02
CA ALA A 72 -16.55 -6.30 36.55
C ALA A 72 -15.86 -6.37 37.90
N THR A 73 -16.53 -6.98 38.87
CA THR A 73 -15.98 -7.19 40.22
C THR A 73 -14.74 -8.07 40.16
N LEU A 74 -13.73 -7.69 40.92
CA LEU A 74 -12.50 -8.45 41.08
C LEU A 74 -12.49 -9.10 42.47
N ARG A 75 -11.98 -10.33 42.54
CA ARG A 75 -11.85 -11.04 43.82
C ARG A 75 -10.85 -10.32 44.73
N ALA A 76 -11.11 -10.33 46.04
CA ALA A 76 -10.22 -9.74 47.02
C ALA A 76 -8.80 -10.31 46.92
N GLY A 77 -7.79 -9.45 47.05
CA GLY A 77 -6.38 -9.82 47.05
C GLY A 77 -5.78 -10.14 45.68
N ALA A 78 -6.54 -10.11 44.58
CA ALA A 78 -6.00 -10.24 43.22
C ALA A 78 -5.16 -9.01 42.82
N VAL A 79 -5.51 -7.84 43.32
CA VAL A 79 -4.72 -6.61 43.24
C VAL A 79 -4.50 -6.08 44.66
N ARG A 80 -3.30 -5.60 44.99
CA ARG A 80 -2.96 -5.01 46.30
C ARG A 80 -2.04 -3.82 46.12
N ASP A 81 -2.35 -2.70 46.75
CA ASP A 81 -1.58 -1.45 46.63
C ASP A 81 -1.29 -1.05 45.18
N GLY A 82 -2.23 -1.36 44.29
CA GLY A 82 -2.11 -1.11 42.86
C GLY A 82 -1.25 -2.12 42.08
N GLU A 83 -0.82 -3.23 42.69
CA GLU A 83 -0.09 -4.30 41.99
C GLU A 83 -0.97 -5.49 41.70
N VAL A 84 -0.81 -6.06 40.51
CA VAL A 84 -1.45 -7.32 40.13
C VAL A 84 -0.74 -8.50 40.79
N ILE A 85 -1.41 -9.14 41.74
CA ILE A 85 -0.93 -10.32 42.47
C ILE A 85 -1.41 -11.62 41.81
N ASP A 86 -2.68 -11.67 41.38
CA ASP A 86 -3.21 -12.76 40.58
C ASP A 86 -3.64 -12.26 39.21
N GLY A 87 -2.74 -12.38 38.24
CA GLY A 87 -2.99 -11.98 36.86
C GLY A 87 -4.09 -12.78 36.17
N ALA A 88 -4.30 -14.05 36.53
CA ALA A 88 -5.33 -14.89 35.92
C ALA A 88 -6.73 -14.43 36.36
N ALA A 89 -6.89 -14.08 37.63
CA ALA A 89 -8.13 -13.53 38.16
C ALA A 89 -8.47 -12.17 37.53
N VAL A 90 -7.46 -11.31 37.34
CA VAL A 90 -7.63 -10.04 36.63
C VAL A 90 -8.00 -10.28 35.17
N ALA A 91 -7.33 -11.20 34.48
CA ALA A 91 -7.62 -11.54 33.09
C ALA A 91 -9.04 -12.10 32.90
N GLU A 92 -9.51 -12.96 33.80
CA GLU A 92 -10.89 -13.47 33.80
C GLU A 92 -11.91 -12.32 33.99
N ALA A 93 -11.64 -11.41 34.93
CA ALA A 93 -12.50 -10.25 35.17
C ALA A 93 -12.54 -9.31 33.95
N LEU A 94 -11.41 -9.07 33.30
CA LEU A 94 -11.33 -8.30 32.05
C LEU A 94 -12.09 -8.99 30.91
N GLY A 95 -11.97 -10.32 30.78
CA GLY A 95 -12.70 -11.10 29.80
C GLY A 95 -14.22 -10.97 29.96
N ARG A 96 -14.71 -11.10 31.21
CA ARG A 96 -16.12 -10.87 31.55
C ARG A 96 -16.57 -9.45 31.25
N LEU A 97 -15.79 -8.46 31.67
CA LEU A 97 -16.05 -7.05 31.37
C LEU A 97 -16.21 -6.80 29.86
N TRP A 98 -15.32 -7.35 29.04
CA TRP A 98 -15.39 -7.20 27.58
C TRP A 98 -16.66 -7.82 26.99
N ALA A 99 -16.99 -9.04 27.44
CA ALA A 99 -18.15 -9.77 26.96
C ALA A 99 -19.47 -9.08 27.37
N ASP A 100 -19.63 -8.80 28.65
CA ASP A 100 -20.89 -8.29 29.24
C ASP A 100 -21.19 -6.86 28.79
N SER A 101 -20.14 -6.03 28.66
CA SER A 101 -20.30 -4.63 28.27
C SER A 101 -20.22 -4.41 26.76
N GLY A 102 -19.86 -5.44 25.98
CA GLY A 102 -19.84 -5.38 24.51
C GLY A 102 -18.68 -4.61 23.88
N PHE A 103 -17.52 -4.56 24.55
CA PHE A 103 -16.31 -3.93 24.00
C PHE A 103 -15.75 -4.75 22.82
N ARG A 104 -15.40 -4.08 21.72
CA ARG A 104 -14.83 -4.73 20.52
C ARG A 104 -13.35 -4.46 20.34
N ALA A 105 -12.91 -3.23 20.63
CA ALA A 105 -11.51 -2.87 20.55
C ALA A 105 -10.68 -3.69 21.55
N LYS A 106 -9.48 -4.09 21.11
CA LYS A 106 -8.52 -4.85 21.92
C LYS A 106 -7.31 -4.01 22.34
N GLU A 107 -7.14 -2.85 21.71
CA GLU A 107 -6.13 -1.86 22.05
C GLU A 107 -6.68 -0.92 23.11
N VAL A 108 -5.93 -0.76 24.19
CA VAL A 108 -6.37 -0.04 25.39
C VAL A 108 -5.26 0.83 25.97
N VAL A 109 -5.64 1.93 26.60
CA VAL A 109 -4.76 2.67 27.51
C VAL A 109 -5.05 2.16 28.92
N VAL A 110 -4.03 1.65 29.61
CA VAL A 110 -4.19 1.16 30.99
C VAL A 110 -3.64 2.18 31.98
N GLY A 111 -4.37 2.40 33.06
CA GLY A 111 -3.94 3.24 34.17
C GLY A 111 -3.31 2.43 35.29
N ILE A 112 -2.23 2.94 35.86
CA ILE A 112 -1.61 2.43 37.08
C ILE A 112 -1.58 3.52 38.15
N ALA A 113 -1.71 3.11 39.40
CA ALA A 113 -1.42 3.91 40.58
C ALA A 113 -0.90 2.99 41.68
N GLY A 114 -0.03 3.49 42.53
CA GLY A 114 0.42 2.77 43.71
C GLY A 114 1.48 3.57 44.47
N PRO A 115 1.65 3.30 45.77
CA PRO A 115 2.53 4.07 46.66
C PRO A 115 4.02 3.99 46.27
N ARG A 116 4.40 3.01 45.44
CA ARG A 116 5.76 2.86 44.91
C ARG A 116 6.02 3.65 43.63
N ILE A 117 5.00 4.28 43.06
CA ILE A 117 5.16 5.20 41.92
C ILE A 117 5.51 6.57 42.46
N MET A 118 6.58 7.16 41.92
CA MET A 118 7.08 8.47 42.32
C MET A 118 6.89 9.42 41.17
N VAL A 119 6.32 10.59 41.44
CA VAL A 119 6.10 11.63 40.44
C VAL A 119 6.71 12.94 40.94
N ARG A 120 7.52 13.60 40.11
CA ARG A 120 8.25 14.83 40.45
C ARG A 120 8.15 15.82 39.31
N GLN A 121 8.02 17.09 39.66
CA GLN A 121 8.20 18.17 38.70
C GLN A 121 9.67 18.60 38.71
N ALA A 122 10.23 18.84 37.53
CA ALA A 122 11.60 19.31 37.36
C ALA A 122 11.64 20.41 36.29
N ASP A 123 12.47 21.41 36.53
CA ASP A 123 12.78 22.46 35.54
C ASP A 123 14.16 22.17 34.97
N VAL A 124 14.23 21.85 33.68
CA VAL A 124 15.45 21.38 33.02
C VAL A 124 15.83 22.34 31.88
N PRO A 125 17.09 22.80 31.79
CA PRO A 125 17.56 23.60 30.66
C PRO A 125 17.34 22.86 29.34
N HIS A 126 16.76 23.51 28.34
CA HIS A 126 16.30 22.78 27.16
C HIS A 126 16.27 23.61 25.87
N THR A 127 16.90 23.06 24.82
CA THR A 127 16.91 23.67 23.47
C THR A 127 16.17 22.83 22.41
N ASN A 128 16.22 21.48 22.49
CA ASN A 128 15.52 20.55 21.60
C ASN A 128 15.23 19.19 22.29
N GLU A 129 14.31 18.38 21.77
CA GLU A 129 13.79 17.15 22.43
C GLU A 129 14.84 16.06 22.68
N GLU A 130 15.80 15.88 21.77
CA GLU A 130 16.88 14.89 21.94
C GLU A 130 17.82 15.25 23.10
N ASP A 131 18.14 16.53 23.23
CA ASP A 131 18.93 17.06 24.33
C ASP A 131 18.17 16.93 25.67
N LEU A 132 16.84 17.07 25.68
CA LEU A 132 16.02 16.89 26.88
C LEU A 132 16.10 15.46 27.42
N ALA A 133 15.87 14.49 26.54
CA ALA A 133 15.91 13.07 26.90
C ALA A 133 17.29 12.68 27.44
N SER A 134 18.35 13.25 26.86
CA SER A 134 19.72 13.02 27.29
C SER A 134 20.04 13.68 28.63
N ALA A 135 19.65 14.95 28.83
CA ALA A 135 19.82 15.66 30.10
C ALA A 135 19.08 14.97 31.24
N LEU A 136 17.85 14.54 30.99
CA LEU A 136 17.03 13.84 31.97
C LEU A 136 17.64 12.51 32.40
N LYS A 137 18.27 11.73 31.50
CA LYS A 137 18.93 10.47 31.88
C LYS A 137 19.99 10.64 32.98
N PHE A 138 20.68 11.77 33.01
CA PHE A 138 21.69 12.05 34.04
C PHE A 138 21.09 12.68 35.29
N GLN A 139 20.16 13.63 35.13
CA GLN A 139 19.58 14.36 36.26
C GLN A 139 18.51 13.56 37.02
N VAL A 140 17.99 12.47 36.47
CA VAL A 140 16.93 11.67 37.12
C VAL A 140 17.36 11.12 38.48
N GLN A 141 18.66 10.91 38.69
CA GLN A 141 19.22 10.45 39.96
C GLN A 141 19.11 11.51 41.06
N ASP A 142 19.05 12.79 40.69
CA ASP A 142 18.85 13.89 41.64
C ASP A 142 17.38 13.98 42.11
N TYR A 143 16.45 13.47 41.29
CA TYR A 143 15.01 13.51 41.57
C TYR A 143 14.47 12.22 42.20
N PHE A 144 15.11 11.07 41.96
CA PHE A 144 14.70 9.79 42.51
C PHE A 144 15.88 9.08 43.21
N PRO A 145 15.72 8.66 44.47
CA PRO A 145 16.76 7.95 45.24
C PRO A 145 16.99 6.50 44.78
N VAL A 146 16.37 6.08 43.68
CA VAL A 146 16.40 4.71 43.17
C VAL A 146 17.41 4.62 42.04
N ALA A 147 18.21 3.56 41.98
CA ALA A 147 19.11 3.33 40.87
C ALA A 147 18.30 3.31 39.56
N THR A 148 18.72 4.07 38.55
CA THR A 148 18.01 4.25 37.27
C THR A 148 17.72 2.93 36.54
N ASN A 149 18.41 1.85 36.90
CA ASN A 149 18.21 0.49 36.35
C ASN A 149 17.03 -0.27 36.97
N ASP A 150 16.49 0.17 38.11
CA ASP A 150 15.45 -0.54 38.87
C ASP A 150 14.05 0.09 38.71
N ALA A 151 13.90 1.07 37.80
CA ALA A 151 12.65 1.78 37.57
C ALA A 151 12.39 1.98 36.07
N VAL A 152 11.12 1.86 35.67
CA VAL A 152 10.64 2.42 34.40
C VAL A 152 10.41 3.91 34.64
N ILE A 153 11.11 4.74 33.89
CA ILE A 153 11.05 6.19 34.02
C ILE A 153 10.61 6.78 32.70
N ASP A 154 9.65 7.70 32.77
CA ASP A 154 9.27 8.51 31.63
C ASP A 154 8.89 9.93 32.08
N TYR A 155 8.77 10.85 31.12
CA TYR A 155 8.46 12.25 31.37
C TYR A 155 7.41 12.81 30.41
N GLU A 156 6.80 13.93 30.79
CA GLU A 156 5.99 14.75 29.89
C GLU A 156 6.38 16.22 30.06
N VAL A 157 6.50 16.94 28.95
CA VAL A 157 6.74 18.39 28.98
C VAL A 157 5.42 19.09 29.32
N MET A 158 5.37 19.72 30.49
CA MET A 158 4.19 20.45 30.97
C MET A 158 4.15 21.87 30.43
N ASP A 159 5.30 22.54 30.43
CA ASP A 159 5.41 23.94 30.04
C ASP A 159 6.83 24.27 29.52
N ARG A 160 6.94 25.37 28.78
CA ARG A 160 8.21 25.92 28.29
C ARG A 160 8.37 27.33 28.81
N LEU A 161 9.37 27.51 29.67
CA LEU A 161 9.63 28.72 30.44
C LEU A 161 10.94 29.37 29.99
N THR A 162 11.15 30.61 30.42
CA THR A 162 12.45 31.29 30.35
C THR A 162 13.10 31.22 31.72
N GLY A 163 14.31 30.67 31.78
CA GLY A 163 15.08 30.54 33.01
C GLY A 163 15.65 31.87 33.52
N PRO A 164 16.25 31.88 34.72
CA PRO A 164 16.82 33.08 35.33
C PRO A 164 17.92 33.74 34.47
N ASP A 165 18.66 32.94 33.71
CA ASP A 165 19.74 33.40 32.83
C ASP A 165 19.25 33.82 31.43
N GLY A 166 17.94 33.89 31.22
CA GLY A 166 17.32 34.21 29.92
C GLY A 166 17.28 33.05 28.92
N GLY A 167 17.83 31.89 29.27
CA GLY A 167 17.82 30.68 28.44
C GLY A 167 16.50 29.90 28.51
N PRO A 168 16.18 29.07 27.50
CA PRO A 168 14.98 28.24 27.49
C PRO A 168 15.05 27.11 28.54
N VAL A 169 13.97 26.93 29.27
CA VAL A 169 13.79 25.88 30.30
C VAL A 169 12.50 25.11 30.02
N ALA A 170 12.57 23.79 30.05
CA ALA A 170 11.39 22.94 29.99
C ALA A 170 11.00 22.53 31.41
N ARG A 171 9.73 22.78 31.76
CA ARG A 171 9.13 22.21 32.96
C ARG A 171 8.56 20.85 32.62
N VAL A 172 9.10 19.81 33.23
CA VAL A 172 8.71 18.42 32.97
C VAL A 172 8.09 17.78 34.20
N LEU A 173 7.16 16.86 33.96
CA LEU A 173 6.66 15.92 34.96
C LEU A 173 7.35 14.59 34.74
N LEU A 174 8.16 14.16 35.70
CA LEU A 174 8.86 12.88 35.71
C LEU A 174 8.05 11.87 36.51
N ALA A 175 7.89 10.65 35.99
CA ALA A 175 7.38 9.52 36.76
C ALA A 175 8.33 8.34 36.73
N ALA A 176 8.46 7.68 37.88
CA ALA A 176 9.22 6.46 38.06
C ALA A 176 8.30 5.39 38.69
N ALA A 177 8.27 4.19 38.10
CA ALA A 177 7.51 3.06 38.61
C ALA A 177 8.35 1.78 38.63
N PRO A 178 8.12 0.84 39.58
CA PRO A 178 8.76 -0.46 39.56
C PRO A 178 8.40 -1.24 38.27
N PRO A 179 9.37 -1.82 37.55
CA PRO A 179 9.10 -2.58 36.32
C PRO A 179 8.12 -3.74 36.56
N THR A 180 8.25 -4.43 37.69
CA THR A 180 7.38 -5.56 38.06
C THR A 180 5.90 -5.15 38.19
N MET A 181 5.63 -3.94 38.67
CA MET A 181 4.26 -3.40 38.76
C MET A 181 3.69 -3.19 37.37
N VAL A 182 4.44 -2.55 36.47
CA VAL A 182 4.02 -2.31 35.09
C VAL A 182 3.81 -3.62 34.34
N GLU A 183 4.78 -4.53 34.41
CA GLU A 183 4.73 -5.84 33.74
C GLU A 183 3.55 -6.69 34.21
N GLY A 184 3.19 -6.63 35.50
CA GLY A 184 2.02 -7.33 36.03
C GLY A 184 0.70 -6.90 35.39
N HIS A 185 0.52 -5.59 35.14
CA HIS A 185 -0.67 -5.08 34.45
C HIS A 185 -0.68 -5.49 32.97
N LEU A 186 0.46 -5.36 32.30
CA LEU A 186 0.60 -5.74 30.89
C LEU A 186 0.32 -7.24 30.69
N ALA A 187 0.88 -8.09 31.55
CA ALA A 187 0.67 -9.54 31.49
C ALA A 187 -0.80 -9.92 31.71
N ALA A 188 -1.52 -9.26 32.63
CA ALA A 188 -2.94 -9.50 32.85
C ALA A 188 -3.80 -9.08 31.65
N LEU A 189 -3.48 -7.95 31.01
CA LEU A 189 -4.12 -7.52 29.76
C LEU A 189 -3.87 -8.52 28.63
N GLU A 190 -2.62 -8.94 28.43
CA GLU A 190 -2.24 -9.90 27.40
C GLU A 190 -2.98 -11.24 27.58
N GLN A 191 -3.10 -11.74 28.82
CA GLN A 191 -3.86 -12.94 29.14
C GLN A 191 -5.36 -12.80 28.83
N ALA A 192 -5.93 -11.60 28.96
CA ALA A 192 -7.31 -11.29 28.55
C ALA A 192 -7.47 -11.08 27.03
N GLY A 193 -6.40 -11.20 26.26
CA GLY A 193 -6.39 -10.92 24.81
C GLY A 193 -6.47 -9.44 24.47
N LEU A 194 -6.03 -8.57 25.39
CA LEU A 194 -5.95 -7.12 25.22
C LEU A 194 -4.50 -6.69 25.02
N ARG A 195 -4.31 -5.50 24.44
CA ARG A 195 -2.99 -4.91 24.17
C ARG A 195 -2.95 -3.48 24.68
N ALA A 196 -2.01 -3.19 25.57
CA ALA A 196 -1.80 -1.83 26.04
C ALA A 196 -1.08 -1.00 24.95
N THR A 197 -1.68 0.11 24.52
CA THR A 197 -1.02 1.10 23.65
C THR A 197 -0.26 2.15 24.46
N ALA A 198 -0.66 2.36 25.72
CA ALA A 198 0.04 3.18 26.69
C ALA A 198 -0.22 2.69 28.11
N VAL A 199 0.76 2.91 29.00
CA VAL A 199 0.63 2.73 30.45
C VAL A 199 0.71 4.12 31.07
N ASP A 200 -0.38 4.54 31.67
CA ASP A 200 -0.62 5.90 32.11
C ASP A 200 -0.82 5.96 33.62
N LEU A 201 -0.73 7.15 34.20
CA LEU A 201 -0.98 7.35 35.62
C LEU A 201 -2.43 7.77 35.87
N ILE A 202 -3.08 7.11 36.83
CA ILE A 202 -4.46 7.45 37.25
C ILE A 202 -4.61 8.93 37.61
N PRO A 203 -3.70 9.57 38.38
CA PRO A 203 -3.75 11.01 38.65
C PRO A 203 -3.83 11.90 37.40
N LEU A 204 -3.08 11.56 36.35
CA LEU A 204 -3.08 12.31 35.10
C LEU A 204 -4.37 12.07 34.31
N ALA A 205 -4.94 10.87 34.41
CA ALA A 205 -6.23 10.55 33.82
C ALA A 205 -7.36 11.36 34.48
N LEU A 206 -7.35 11.46 35.81
CA LEU A 206 -8.32 12.26 36.56
C LEU A 206 -8.33 13.72 36.11
N VAL A 207 -7.17 14.36 35.99
CA VAL A 207 -7.08 15.74 35.50
C VAL A 207 -7.69 15.87 34.10
N ARG A 208 -7.38 14.94 33.18
CA ARG A 208 -7.94 14.98 31.81
C ARG A 208 -9.46 14.77 31.76
N ALA A 209 -10.02 13.99 32.67
CA ALA A 209 -11.46 13.71 32.72
C ALA A 209 -12.28 14.80 33.41
N LEU A 210 -11.70 15.46 34.42
CA LEU A 210 -12.41 16.37 35.32
C LEU A 210 -12.15 17.84 35.01
N VAL A 211 -11.02 18.15 34.37
CA VAL A 211 -10.59 19.54 34.13
C VAL A 211 -10.69 19.86 32.64
N GLU A 212 -11.34 20.98 32.34
CA GLU A 212 -11.25 21.61 31.02
C GLU A 212 -9.98 22.45 30.99
N ARG A 213 -9.10 22.21 30.01
CA ARG A 213 -7.94 23.09 29.82
C ARG A 213 -8.41 24.33 29.07
N ASP A 214 -8.72 25.40 29.80
CA ASP A 214 -8.94 26.70 29.19
C ASP A 214 -7.61 27.19 28.58
N LEU A 215 -7.46 27.04 27.26
CA LEU A 215 -6.32 27.56 26.50
C LEU A 215 -6.45 29.06 26.18
N GLY A 216 -7.39 29.78 26.82
CA GLY A 216 -7.72 31.17 26.53
C GLY A 216 -7.47 32.13 27.70
N PRO A 217 -7.28 33.44 27.44
CA PRO A 217 -7.10 34.48 28.46
C PRO A 217 -8.35 34.82 29.29
N LEU A 218 -9.41 34.00 29.20
CA LEU A 218 -10.70 34.17 29.87
C LEU A 218 -11.20 32.79 30.32
N GLY A 219 -10.77 32.28 31.48
CA GLY A 219 -11.35 31.04 32.00
C GLY A 219 -10.53 30.38 33.10
N GLY A 220 -10.95 30.60 34.34
CA GLY A 220 -10.33 30.06 35.55
C GLY A 220 -9.91 31.16 36.53
N ASP A 221 -10.43 31.13 37.76
CA ASP A 221 -9.81 31.88 38.84
C ASP A 221 -8.40 31.32 39.04
N PRO A 222 -7.34 32.16 38.99
CA PRO A 222 -5.97 31.67 39.15
C PRO A 222 -5.80 30.97 40.51
N GLY A 223 -5.07 29.85 40.51
CA GLY A 223 -4.62 29.17 41.73
C GLY A 223 -4.84 27.65 41.71
N ASP A 224 -4.16 26.98 42.63
CA ASP A 224 -4.06 25.53 42.72
C ASP A 224 -5.37 24.87 43.17
N GLU A 225 -5.71 23.74 42.57
CA GLU A 225 -6.87 22.90 42.91
C GLU A 225 -6.43 21.47 43.10
N ALA A 226 -7.00 20.78 44.08
CA ALA A 226 -6.70 19.38 44.32
C ALA A 226 -7.84 18.48 43.85
N ILE A 227 -7.49 17.36 43.24
CA ILE A 227 -8.38 16.23 43.02
C ILE A 227 -7.91 15.08 43.93
N VAL A 228 -8.83 14.51 44.69
CA VAL A 228 -8.58 13.38 45.58
C VAL A 228 -9.45 12.22 45.13
N CYS A 229 -8.85 11.18 44.58
CA CYS A 229 -9.53 9.94 44.23
C CYS A 229 -9.31 8.91 45.34
N ILE A 230 -10.39 8.53 46.01
CA ILE A 230 -10.36 7.58 47.12
C ILE A 230 -10.80 6.22 46.58
N GLY A 231 -9.80 5.44 46.19
CA GLY A 231 -9.97 4.06 45.76
C GLY A 231 -10.21 3.09 46.92
N GLU A 232 -10.21 1.79 46.62
CA GLU A 232 -10.39 0.78 47.66
C GLU A 232 -9.11 0.62 48.50
N SER A 233 -7.91 0.53 47.92
CA SER A 233 -6.65 0.43 48.70
C SER A 233 -5.68 1.60 48.51
N VAL A 234 -5.82 2.36 47.43
CA VAL A 234 -4.95 3.50 47.11
C VAL A 234 -5.81 4.76 47.02
N THR A 235 -5.28 5.86 47.57
CA THR A 235 -5.85 7.20 47.39
C THR A 235 -4.87 8.06 46.59
N GLU A 236 -5.33 8.63 45.49
CA GLU A 236 -4.56 9.54 44.66
C GLU A 236 -4.88 10.99 45.02
N VAL A 237 -3.85 11.78 45.34
CA VAL A 237 -3.94 13.24 45.51
C VAL A 237 -3.17 13.88 44.36
N VAL A 238 -3.85 14.65 43.53
CA VAL A 238 -3.22 15.45 42.46
C VAL A 238 -3.58 16.91 42.62
N VAL A 239 -2.57 17.79 42.60
CA VAL A 239 -2.79 19.23 42.56
C VAL A 239 -2.44 19.73 41.16
N HIS A 240 -3.32 20.56 40.62
CA HIS A 240 -3.15 21.16 39.31
C HIS A 240 -3.49 22.65 39.31
N GLU A 241 -2.95 23.36 38.34
CA GLU A 241 -3.26 24.75 38.02
C GLU A 241 -3.75 24.78 36.56
N ASN A 242 -5.03 25.05 36.33
CA ASN A 242 -5.64 25.06 34.98
C ASN A 242 -5.36 23.79 34.15
N GLY A 243 -5.38 22.62 34.81
CA GLY A 243 -5.09 21.33 34.21
C GLY A 243 -3.62 21.00 34.01
N LEU A 244 -2.69 21.89 34.38
CA LEU A 244 -1.26 21.59 34.49
C LEU A 244 -0.99 20.93 35.84
N VAL A 245 -0.51 19.68 35.82
CA VAL A 245 -0.19 18.94 37.05
C VAL A 245 1.02 19.56 37.74
N ARG A 246 0.87 19.90 39.02
CA ARG A 246 1.91 20.51 39.87
C ARG A 246 2.45 19.54 40.92
N PHE A 247 1.59 18.63 41.38
CA PHE A 247 1.94 17.68 42.43
C PHE A 247 1.08 16.43 42.33
N VAL A 248 1.70 15.27 42.58
CA VAL A 248 1.03 13.97 42.64
C VAL A 248 1.57 13.21 43.83
N ARG A 249 0.65 12.63 44.62
CA ARG A 249 0.97 11.73 45.72
C ARG A 249 -0.03 10.59 45.74
N MET A 250 0.46 9.37 45.92
CA MET A 250 -0.35 8.16 45.99
C MET A 250 -0.18 7.57 47.39
N LEU A 251 -1.28 7.41 48.12
CA LEU A 251 -1.30 7.03 49.53
C LEU A 251 -1.74 5.57 49.66
N PRO A 252 -1.07 4.74 50.50
CA PRO A 252 -1.43 3.34 50.74
C PRO A 252 -2.60 3.22 51.75
N VAL A 253 -3.64 4.01 51.53
CA VAL A 253 -4.86 4.02 52.32
C VAL A 253 -6.04 4.28 51.40
N GLY A 254 -7.11 3.51 51.56
CA GLY A 254 -8.34 3.69 50.82
C GLY A 254 -9.56 3.26 51.62
N GLY A 255 -10.63 2.95 50.91
CA GLY A 255 -11.88 2.48 51.49
C GLY A 255 -11.82 1.10 52.15
N ASP A 256 -10.80 0.29 51.90
CA ASP A 256 -10.60 -1.04 52.48
C ASP A 256 -10.47 -0.98 54.00
N ARG A 257 -9.74 0.01 54.54
CA ARG A 257 -9.62 0.21 56.00
C ARG A 257 -10.96 0.48 56.67
N ILE A 258 -11.87 1.13 55.96
CA ILE A 258 -13.24 1.35 56.43
C ILE A 258 -14.01 0.02 56.38
N THR A 259 -13.85 -0.74 55.29
CA THR A 259 -14.45 -2.08 55.16
C THR A 259 -14.00 -3.02 56.29
N ASP A 260 -12.69 -3.10 56.54
CA ASP A 260 -12.09 -3.99 57.54
C ASP A 260 -12.50 -3.59 58.97
N GLY A 261 -12.51 -2.28 59.26
CA GLY A 261 -12.93 -1.75 60.55
C GLY A 261 -14.41 -2.06 60.84
N LEU A 262 -15.29 -1.88 59.85
CA LEU A 262 -16.72 -2.18 59.99
C LEU A 262 -16.99 -3.68 60.05
N GLY A 263 -16.33 -4.48 59.20
CA GLY A 263 -16.51 -5.93 59.12
C GLY A 263 -16.07 -6.66 60.39
N GLY A 264 -14.97 -6.21 61.01
CA GLY A 264 -14.46 -6.80 62.25
C GLY A 264 -15.37 -6.58 63.46
N GLU A 265 -15.99 -5.40 63.58
CA GLU A 265 -16.80 -5.04 64.76
C GLU A 265 -18.27 -5.46 64.64
N LEU A 266 -18.84 -5.43 63.44
CA LEU A 266 -20.26 -5.67 63.26
C LEU A 266 -20.63 -7.14 62.97
N LYS A 267 -19.64 -8.03 62.73
CA LYS A 267 -19.87 -9.40 62.22
C LYS A 267 -20.83 -9.44 61.02
N ASN A 268 -20.96 -8.33 60.31
CA ASN A 268 -21.89 -8.15 59.21
C ASN A 268 -21.31 -8.75 57.94
N ASP A 269 -22.21 -9.18 57.06
CA ASP A 269 -21.87 -9.62 55.71
C ASP A 269 -21.11 -8.49 54.96
N LEU A 270 -20.06 -8.84 54.21
CA LEU A 270 -19.26 -7.89 53.43
C LEU A 270 -20.14 -7.11 52.44
N ASP A 271 -21.19 -7.74 51.92
CA ASP A 271 -22.18 -7.08 51.06
C ASP A 271 -22.94 -5.95 51.77
N TRP A 272 -23.17 -6.09 53.09
CA TRP A 272 -23.78 -5.04 53.89
C TRP A 272 -22.83 -3.85 54.05
N VAL A 273 -21.56 -4.12 54.36
CA VAL A 273 -20.52 -3.08 54.54
C VAL A 273 -20.30 -2.31 53.23
N GLN A 274 -20.24 -3.00 52.10
CA GLN A 274 -20.13 -2.38 50.78
C GLN A 274 -21.38 -1.55 50.43
N GLY A 275 -22.58 -2.02 50.82
CA GLY A 275 -23.83 -1.27 50.66
C GLY A 275 -23.85 0.05 51.44
N VAL A 276 -23.22 0.11 52.62
CA VAL A 276 -23.06 1.35 53.41
C VAL A 276 -22.04 2.28 52.73
N LYS A 277 -20.87 1.78 52.32
CA LYS A 277 -19.84 2.58 51.61
C LYS A 277 -20.35 3.23 50.32
N GLN A 278 -21.20 2.53 49.58
CA GLN A 278 -21.79 3.04 48.33
C GLN A 278 -22.97 4.00 48.56
N GLY A 279 -23.31 4.33 49.80
CA GLY A 279 -24.47 5.16 50.16
C GLY A 279 -25.83 4.47 49.93
N ARG A 280 -25.84 3.20 49.50
CA ARG A 280 -27.07 2.43 49.16
C ARG A 280 -27.86 2.03 50.41
N ARG A 281 -27.21 1.95 51.57
CA ARG A 281 -27.83 1.57 52.85
C ARG A 281 -27.74 2.65 53.93
N ALA A 282 -27.23 3.84 53.60
CA ALA A 282 -27.16 4.97 54.54
C ALA A 282 -28.55 5.39 55.07
N ALA A 283 -29.60 5.30 54.24
CA ALA A 283 -30.98 5.60 54.66
C ALA A 283 -31.59 4.53 55.59
N ALA A 284 -31.11 3.28 55.54
CA ALA A 284 -31.53 2.21 56.44
C ALA A 284 -30.87 2.32 57.82
N ALA A 285 -29.74 3.02 57.93
CA ALA A 285 -29.00 3.25 59.17
C ALA A 285 -29.67 4.30 60.09
N SER A 286 -30.64 5.08 59.58
CA SER A 286 -31.38 6.13 60.31
C SER A 286 -32.19 5.61 61.50
N GLY A 287 -32.44 4.30 61.60
CA GLY A 287 -33.28 3.69 62.63
C GLY A 287 -32.55 3.07 63.83
N GLY A 288 -31.22 3.07 63.86
CA GLY A 288 -30.49 2.42 64.97
C GLY A 288 -28.95 2.33 64.86
N ASP A 289 -28.33 2.86 63.80
CA ASP A 289 -26.91 2.61 63.46
C ASP A 289 -26.00 3.84 63.60
N GLY A 290 -26.32 4.79 64.50
CA GLY A 290 -25.46 5.94 64.78
C GLY A 290 -24.03 5.55 65.19
N GLY A 291 -23.87 4.38 65.85
CA GLY A 291 -22.57 3.80 66.19
C GLY A 291 -21.76 3.34 64.96
N THR A 292 -22.42 2.82 63.92
CA THR A 292 -21.78 2.40 62.66
C THR A 292 -21.24 3.60 61.89
N LEU A 293 -22.00 4.70 61.84
CA LEU A 293 -21.57 5.96 61.21
C LEU A 293 -20.43 6.62 61.99
N LEU A 294 -20.48 6.59 63.32
CA LEU A 294 -19.40 7.09 64.18
C LEU A 294 -18.12 6.26 64.01
N LEU A 295 -18.25 4.92 64.01
CA LEU A 295 -17.15 4.01 63.77
C LEU A 295 -16.54 4.23 62.37
N ALA A 296 -17.36 4.30 61.33
CA ALA A 296 -16.90 4.64 59.99
C ALA A 296 -16.14 5.98 59.99
N SER A 297 -16.63 6.97 60.73
CA SER A 297 -16.01 8.28 60.86
C SER A 297 -14.65 8.26 61.57
N ASP A 298 -14.50 7.49 62.63
CA ASP A 298 -13.21 7.32 63.31
C ASP A 298 -12.21 6.59 62.40
N ARG A 299 -12.66 5.60 61.64
CA ARG A 299 -11.82 4.87 60.67
C ARG A 299 -11.42 5.72 59.46
N MET A 300 -12.08 6.84 59.21
CA MET A 300 -11.69 7.81 58.18
C MET A 300 -10.52 8.71 58.61
N LEU A 301 -10.25 8.86 59.91
CA LEU A 301 -9.30 9.85 60.40
C LEU A 301 -7.89 9.72 59.79
N PRO A 302 -7.27 8.51 59.71
CA PRO A 302 -5.95 8.38 59.11
C PRO A 302 -5.93 8.77 57.63
N LEU A 303 -7.00 8.50 56.88
CA LEU A 303 -7.11 8.90 55.48
C LEU A 303 -7.17 10.43 55.35
N VAL A 304 -7.97 11.08 56.20
CA VAL A 304 -8.10 12.54 56.19
C VAL A 304 -6.79 13.22 56.59
N GLU A 305 -6.09 12.69 57.58
CA GLU A 305 -4.77 13.19 58.00
C GLU A 305 -3.72 13.03 56.90
N GLU A 306 -3.68 11.89 56.20
CA GLU A 306 -2.77 11.67 55.07
C GLU A 306 -3.06 12.59 53.88
N ILE A 307 -4.34 12.84 53.56
CA ILE A 307 -4.73 13.79 52.51
C ILE A 307 -4.30 15.20 52.90
N ARG A 308 -4.61 15.64 54.12
CA ARG A 308 -4.19 16.96 54.64
C ARG A 308 -2.68 17.11 54.61
N GLY A 309 -1.95 16.14 55.15
CA GLY A 309 -0.48 16.14 55.16
C GLY A 309 0.12 16.18 53.74
N SER A 310 -0.56 15.58 52.76
CA SER A 310 -0.17 15.67 51.35
C SER A 310 -0.29 17.09 50.78
N LEU A 311 -1.37 17.81 51.14
CA LEU A 311 -1.58 19.20 50.73
C LEU A 311 -0.64 20.16 51.47
N ASP A 312 -0.41 19.94 52.78
CA ASP A 312 0.55 20.70 53.58
C ASP A 312 1.97 20.53 53.02
N TYR A 313 2.35 19.31 52.63
CA TYR A 313 3.62 19.03 51.98
C TYR A 313 3.76 19.78 50.65
N PHE A 314 2.72 19.79 49.82
CA PHE A 314 2.72 20.55 48.56
C PHE A 314 2.99 22.03 48.78
N GLN A 315 2.30 22.65 49.75
CA GLN A 315 2.51 24.06 50.10
C GLN A 315 3.92 24.31 50.63
N ALA A 316 4.43 23.42 51.48
CA ALA A 316 5.79 23.52 52.03
C ALA A 316 6.89 23.44 50.95
N GLN A 317 6.63 22.78 49.81
CA GLN A 317 7.53 22.75 48.65
C GLN A 317 7.44 23.98 47.74
N GLY A 318 6.72 25.03 48.15
CA GLY A 318 6.54 26.26 47.36
C GLY A 318 5.33 26.25 46.44
N GLY A 319 4.40 25.29 46.62
CA GLY A 319 3.07 25.34 46.01
C GLY A 319 2.20 26.46 46.59
N SER A 320 1.21 26.93 45.83
CA SER A 320 0.26 27.93 46.36
C SER A 320 -0.77 27.26 47.26
N SER A 321 -1.53 28.07 48.00
CA SER A 321 -2.66 27.55 48.76
C SER A 321 -3.71 26.97 47.82
N VAL A 322 -4.11 25.73 48.09
CA VAL A 322 -5.15 25.04 47.33
C VAL A 322 -6.49 25.72 47.61
N ARG A 323 -7.20 26.13 46.56
CA ARG A 323 -8.47 26.86 46.67
C ARG A 323 -9.68 25.97 46.90
N ARG A 324 -9.66 24.73 46.38
CA ARG A 324 -10.71 23.74 46.54
C ARG A 324 -10.18 22.32 46.37
N VAL A 325 -10.92 21.35 46.91
CA VAL A 325 -10.64 19.91 46.79
C VAL A 325 -11.85 19.22 46.16
N ALA A 326 -11.66 18.64 44.98
CA ALA A 326 -12.64 17.80 44.32
C ALA A 326 -12.40 16.32 44.68
N VAL A 327 -13.39 15.64 45.25
CA VAL A 327 -13.27 14.27 45.76
C VAL A 327 -14.03 13.30 44.85
N ILE A 328 -13.38 12.20 44.49
CA ILE A 328 -13.91 11.17 43.59
C ILE A 328 -13.51 9.77 44.09
N GLY A 329 -13.95 8.71 43.42
CA GLY A 329 -13.62 7.33 43.77
C GLY A 329 -14.76 6.59 44.48
N SER A 330 -14.62 5.27 44.63
CA SER A 330 -15.70 4.43 45.17
C SER A 330 -16.02 4.73 46.63
N ALA A 331 -15.01 5.15 47.40
CA ALA A 331 -15.17 5.48 48.82
C ALA A 331 -15.59 6.93 49.07
N SER A 332 -15.62 7.80 48.05
CA SER A 332 -16.06 9.20 48.20
C SER A 332 -17.52 9.35 48.61
N ARG A 333 -18.32 8.29 48.43
CA ARG A 333 -19.74 8.23 48.77
C ARG A 333 -20.04 7.93 50.23
N LEU A 334 -19.02 7.69 51.03
CA LEU A 334 -19.22 7.43 52.43
C LEU A 334 -19.85 8.67 53.10
N PRO A 335 -21.01 8.54 53.76
CA PRO A 335 -21.68 9.67 54.40
C PRO A 335 -20.76 10.37 55.42
N GLY A 336 -20.75 11.71 55.37
CA GLY A 336 -19.94 12.56 56.28
C GLY A 336 -18.46 12.70 55.91
N LEU A 337 -17.95 11.95 54.91
CA LEU A 337 -16.54 12.03 54.50
C LEU A 337 -16.16 13.41 53.96
N LEU A 338 -16.96 13.97 53.05
CA LEU A 338 -16.70 15.30 52.46
C LEU A 338 -16.75 16.40 53.53
N ASP A 339 -17.73 16.34 54.44
CA ASP A 339 -17.85 17.29 55.54
C ASP A 339 -16.63 17.22 56.47
N ARG A 340 -16.14 16.01 56.76
CA ARG A 340 -14.95 15.81 57.59
C ARG A 340 -13.69 16.33 56.90
N LEU A 341 -13.51 16.01 55.62
CA LEU A 341 -12.40 16.56 54.82
C LEU A 341 -12.45 18.09 54.81
N GLN A 342 -13.62 18.69 54.63
CA GLN A 342 -13.78 20.14 54.63
C GLN A 342 -13.41 20.76 55.98
N HIS A 343 -13.82 20.12 57.08
CA HIS A 343 -13.49 20.58 58.43
C HIS A 343 -11.97 20.56 58.71
N GLU A 344 -11.30 19.47 58.30
CA GLU A 344 -9.87 19.27 58.59
C GLU A 344 -8.95 20.05 57.63
N ILE A 345 -9.29 20.12 56.34
CA ILE A 345 -8.48 20.80 55.31
C ILE A 345 -8.76 22.31 55.26
N ARG A 346 -9.94 22.75 55.70
CA ARG A 346 -10.36 24.18 55.77
C ARG A 346 -10.41 24.88 54.42
N VAL A 347 -10.71 24.15 53.37
CA VAL A 347 -11.01 24.65 52.02
C VAL A 347 -12.30 24.01 51.53
N PRO A 348 -13.03 24.60 50.57
CA PRO A 348 -14.19 23.97 49.96
C PRO A 348 -13.88 22.55 49.46
N VAL A 349 -14.67 21.58 49.90
CA VAL A 349 -14.59 20.18 49.44
C VAL A 349 -15.88 19.80 48.75
N GLU A 350 -15.79 19.31 47.52
CA GLU A 350 -16.95 18.96 46.71
C GLU A 350 -16.77 17.61 46.02
N ALA A 351 -17.88 16.95 45.67
CA ALA A 351 -17.82 15.76 44.83
C ALA A 351 -17.42 16.17 43.40
N ALA A 352 -16.38 15.55 42.85
CA ALA A 352 -15.93 15.84 41.51
C ALA A 352 -16.96 15.38 40.47
N ARG A 353 -17.06 16.12 39.36
CA ARG A 353 -17.93 15.79 38.24
C ARG A 353 -17.12 15.77 36.95
N VAL A 354 -17.49 14.88 36.04
CA VAL A 354 -16.93 14.87 34.68
C VAL A 354 -17.20 16.22 34.03
N ARG A 355 -16.21 16.72 33.28
CA ARG A 355 -16.33 18.03 32.62
C ARG A 355 -17.51 18.05 31.63
N PRO A 356 -18.24 19.17 31.50
CA PRO A 356 -19.45 19.25 30.67
C PRO A 356 -19.25 18.96 29.18
N THR A 357 -18.02 19.11 28.67
CA THR A 357 -17.68 18.83 27.26
C THR A 357 -17.67 17.35 26.91
N VAL A 358 -17.57 16.46 27.91
CA VAL A 358 -17.69 15.02 27.68
C VAL A 358 -19.17 14.66 27.62
N ARG A 359 -19.60 14.22 26.44
CA ARG A 359 -20.97 13.76 26.22
C ARG A 359 -21.09 12.27 26.54
N ILE A 360 -22.30 11.83 26.82
CA ILE A 360 -22.62 10.41 26.96
C ILE A 360 -23.63 10.06 25.88
N ALA A 361 -23.30 9.05 25.09
CA ALA A 361 -24.16 8.59 24.02
C ALA A 361 -25.45 7.98 24.61
N ASP A 362 -26.58 8.30 24.00
CA ASP A 362 -27.86 7.66 24.30
C ASP A 362 -27.91 6.30 23.59
N VAL A 363 -27.34 5.27 24.22
CA VAL A 363 -27.25 3.92 23.66
C VAL A 363 -28.39 3.08 24.24
N GLY A 364 -29.51 3.04 23.52
CA GLY A 364 -30.69 2.26 23.88
C GLY A 364 -30.34 0.82 24.29
N GLN A 365 -30.97 0.38 25.40
CA GLN A 365 -30.84 -0.87 26.18
C GLN A 365 -29.86 -0.91 27.36
N ALA A 366 -28.94 0.05 27.51
CA ALA A 366 -28.25 0.28 28.79
C ALA A 366 -27.81 1.74 28.87
N ALA A 367 -28.75 2.64 29.17
CA ALA A 367 -28.37 3.99 29.59
C ALA A 367 -27.34 3.83 30.71
N ILE A 368 -26.15 4.41 30.53
CA ILE A 368 -25.14 4.43 31.58
C ILE A 368 -25.82 5.06 32.79
N ASP A 369 -26.02 4.28 33.86
CA ASP A 369 -26.57 4.80 35.11
C ASP A 369 -25.52 5.75 35.69
N LEU A 370 -25.60 7.00 35.28
CA LEU A 370 -24.69 8.06 35.67
C LEU A 370 -24.61 8.19 37.18
N SER A 371 -25.74 7.99 37.87
CA SER A 371 -25.79 8.04 39.32
C SER A 371 -24.97 6.92 39.98
N ARG A 372 -24.60 5.85 39.27
CA ARG A 372 -23.70 4.80 39.76
C ARG A 372 -22.30 4.88 39.16
N ALA A 373 -22.19 5.36 37.93
CA ALA A 373 -20.93 5.46 37.21
C ALA A 373 -20.11 6.68 37.64
N GLU A 374 -20.73 7.80 38.01
CA GLU A 374 -20.07 9.09 38.25
C GLU A 374 -18.81 9.03 39.16
N PRO A 375 -18.75 8.26 40.27
CA PRO A 375 -17.56 8.19 41.11
C PRO A 375 -16.40 7.39 40.54
N VAL A 376 -16.67 6.52 39.57
CA VAL A 376 -15.73 5.52 39.05
C VAL A 376 -15.49 5.63 37.54
N LEU A 377 -16.26 6.48 36.86
CA LEU A 377 -16.14 6.80 35.45
C LEU A 377 -14.89 7.66 35.13
N PRO A 378 -14.50 8.67 35.94
CA PRO A 378 -13.47 9.62 35.53
C PRO A 378 -12.10 9.01 35.24
N VAL A 379 -11.69 7.97 35.98
CA VAL A 379 -10.40 7.29 35.75
C VAL A 379 -10.35 6.62 34.37
N PRO A 380 -11.20 5.61 34.06
CA PRO A 380 -11.18 4.98 32.74
C PRO A 380 -11.53 5.96 31.62
N LEU A 381 -12.35 6.99 31.87
CA LEU A 381 -12.60 8.06 30.92
C LEU A 381 -11.32 8.83 30.57
N GLY A 382 -10.57 9.30 31.57
CA GLY A 382 -9.34 10.04 31.36
C GLY A 382 -8.29 9.25 30.60
N LEU A 383 -8.19 7.95 30.91
CA LEU A 383 -7.35 7.00 30.16
C LEU A 383 -7.80 6.88 28.70
N ALA A 384 -9.11 6.79 28.46
CA ALA A 384 -9.65 6.71 27.10
C ALA A 384 -9.43 8.02 26.33
N LEU A 385 -9.61 9.18 26.98
CA LEU A 385 -9.31 10.50 26.40
C LEU A 385 -7.84 10.66 26.00
N ARG A 386 -6.91 9.90 26.62
CA ARG A 386 -5.52 9.85 26.16
C ARG A 386 -5.41 9.42 24.72
N GLY A 387 -6.16 8.37 24.38
CA GLY A 387 -6.06 7.66 23.12
C GLY A 387 -6.87 8.33 22.01
N LEU A 388 -7.62 9.40 22.32
CA LEU A 388 -8.23 10.25 21.32
C LEU A 388 -7.20 11.27 20.78
N GLY A 389 -7.14 11.42 19.46
CA GLY A 389 -6.32 12.42 18.76
C GLY A 389 -4.96 11.92 18.26
N ASP A 390 -4.51 12.56 17.17
CA ASP A 390 -3.35 12.21 16.34
C ASP A 390 -1.99 12.18 17.06
N ALA A 391 -1.13 11.31 16.55
CA ALA A 391 0.26 11.01 16.92
C ALA A 391 1.26 12.19 16.77
N ASP A 392 0.79 13.43 16.64
CA ASP A 392 1.59 14.56 16.12
C ASP A 392 1.86 15.68 17.12
N ARG A 393 1.72 15.45 18.44
CA ARG A 393 2.04 16.46 19.46
C ARG A 393 2.59 15.87 20.75
N VAL A 394 3.81 16.30 21.10
CA VAL A 394 4.49 16.29 22.42
C VAL A 394 4.52 14.91 23.08
N HIS A 395 5.72 14.39 23.34
CA HIS A 395 5.92 13.17 24.12
C HIS A 395 5.04 13.16 25.38
N ARG A 396 4.06 12.25 25.43
CA ARG A 396 3.12 12.06 26.56
C ARG A 396 3.61 10.90 27.41
N LEU A 397 3.72 11.13 28.72
CA LEU A 397 4.31 10.20 29.68
C LEU A 397 3.67 8.82 29.60
N SER A 398 4.38 7.80 29.17
CA SER A 398 3.94 6.42 29.04
C SER A 398 4.97 5.48 29.66
N LEU A 399 4.58 4.75 30.70
CA LEU A 399 5.47 3.80 31.38
C LEU A 399 5.51 2.44 30.69
N VAL A 400 5.27 2.37 29.37
CA VAL A 400 5.41 1.11 28.62
C VAL A 400 6.90 0.76 28.57
N PRO A 401 7.34 -0.41 29.08
CA PRO A 401 8.74 -0.77 29.07
C PRO A 401 9.27 -0.92 27.63
N PRO A 402 10.51 -0.50 27.32
CA PRO A 402 11.07 -0.57 25.97
C PRO A 402 11.05 -1.98 25.33
N ARG A 403 11.09 -3.03 26.15
CA ARG A 403 11.05 -4.43 25.65
C ARG A 403 9.69 -4.79 25.04
N HIS A 404 8.61 -4.14 25.46
CA HIS A 404 7.28 -4.34 24.88
C HIS A 404 7.11 -3.56 23.58
N THR A 405 7.71 -2.37 23.46
CA THR A 405 7.69 -1.58 22.21
C THR A 405 8.55 -2.21 21.11
N GLU A 406 9.67 -2.84 21.46
CA GLU A 406 10.55 -3.54 20.50
C GLU A 406 9.86 -4.74 19.84
N LYS A 407 9.12 -5.55 20.61
CA LYS A 407 8.33 -6.67 20.07
C LYS A 407 7.24 -6.19 19.10
N GLU A 408 6.64 -5.03 19.35
CA GLU A 408 5.64 -4.45 18.46
C GLU A 408 6.27 -3.89 17.18
N ARG A 409 7.41 -3.20 17.26
CA ARG A 409 8.19 -2.80 16.07
C ARG A 409 8.59 -4.00 15.22
N GLN A 410 9.02 -5.09 15.85
CA GLN A 410 9.35 -6.33 15.14
C GLN A 410 8.12 -7.01 14.52
N ARG A 411 6.95 -6.98 15.17
CA ARG A 411 5.70 -7.52 14.61
C ARG A 411 5.15 -6.67 13.47
N HIS A 412 5.12 -5.35 13.61
CA HIS A 412 4.74 -4.45 12.50
C HIS A 412 5.74 -4.55 11.34
N GLY A 413 7.04 -4.65 11.63
CA GLY A 413 8.06 -4.97 10.64
C GLY A 413 7.83 -6.32 9.96
N ALA A 414 7.44 -7.35 10.70
CA ALA A 414 7.16 -8.68 10.16
C ALA A 414 5.85 -8.73 9.34
N ILE A 415 4.81 -8.00 9.73
CA ILE A 415 3.54 -7.91 8.97
C ILE A 415 3.74 -7.13 7.68
N VAL A 416 4.48 -6.01 7.71
CA VAL A 416 4.82 -5.23 6.52
C VAL A 416 5.78 -6.02 5.61
N ALA A 417 6.74 -6.76 6.17
CA ALA A 417 7.59 -7.68 5.44
C ALA A 417 6.80 -8.85 4.81
N ALA A 418 5.83 -9.43 5.53
CA ALA A 418 4.99 -10.50 5.00
C ALA A 418 4.04 -9.99 3.89
N ALA A 419 3.48 -8.79 4.05
CA ALA A 419 2.64 -8.15 3.03
C ALA A 419 3.43 -7.81 1.75
N SER A 420 4.67 -7.33 1.90
CA SER A 420 5.56 -7.07 0.76
C SER A 420 6.01 -8.36 0.06
N VAL A 421 6.32 -9.43 0.81
CA VAL A 421 6.61 -10.75 0.22
C VAL A 421 5.40 -11.31 -0.52
N GLY A 422 4.19 -11.15 0.03
CA GLY A 422 2.94 -11.53 -0.63
C GLY A 422 2.69 -10.76 -1.93
N ALA A 423 2.95 -9.45 -1.94
CA ALA A 423 2.82 -8.62 -3.15
C ALA A 423 3.85 -8.99 -4.23
N VAL A 424 5.10 -9.30 -3.85
CA VAL A 424 6.13 -9.76 -4.80
C VAL A 424 5.77 -11.13 -5.37
N LEU A 425 5.28 -12.08 -4.55
CA LEU A 425 4.82 -13.38 -5.03
C LEU A 425 3.63 -13.28 -5.97
N ALA A 426 2.65 -12.43 -5.66
CA ALA A 426 1.51 -12.16 -6.54
C ALA A 426 1.95 -11.51 -7.86
N GLY A 427 2.89 -10.56 -7.80
CA GLY A 427 3.50 -9.94 -8.97
C GLY A 427 4.27 -10.94 -9.84
N LEU A 428 5.05 -11.84 -9.24
CA LEU A 428 5.77 -12.91 -9.93
C LEU A 428 4.80 -13.94 -10.56
N MET A 429 3.73 -14.32 -9.87
CA MET A 429 2.69 -15.18 -10.44
C MET A 429 1.94 -14.52 -11.60
N ALA A 430 1.63 -13.23 -11.51
CA ALA A 430 1.02 -12.48 -12.60
C ALA A 430 1.96 -12.39 -13.82
N LEU A 431 3.25 -12.11 -13.59
CA LEU A 431 4.29 -12.12 -14.63
C LEU A 431 4.44 -13.51 -15.28
N ALA A 432 4.45 -14.58 -14.48
CA ALA A 432 4.49 -15.95 -14.99
C ALA A 432 3.23 -16.27 -15.82
N GLY A 433 2.04 -15.87 -15.37
CA GLY A 433 0.79 -16.01 -16.12
C GLY A 433 0.81 -15.28 -17.46
N VAL A 434 1.34 -14.06 -17.50
CA VAL A 434 1.53 -13.30 -18.75
C VAL A 434 2.52 -13.98 -19.68
N GLN A 435 3.61 -14.55 -19.16
CA GLN A 435 4.57 -15.32 -19.98
C GLN A 435 3.94 -16.60 -20.55
N VAL A 436 3.15 -17.34 -19.76
CA VAL A 436 2.42 -18.53 -20.23
C VAL A 436 1.43 -18.18 -21.34
N LEU A 437 0.68 -17.07 -21.19
CA LEU A 437 -0.22 -16.57 -22.25
C LEU A 437 0.53 -16.18 -23.52
N ARG A 438 1.70 -15.54 -23.40
CA ARG A 438 2.57 -15.21 -24.55
C ARG A 438 3.09 -16.47 -25.25
N VAL A 439 3.46 -17.51 -24.51
CA VAL A 439 3.91 -18.80 -25.05
C VAL A 439 2.77 -19.52 -25.77
N HIS A 440 1.55 -19.53 -25.21
CA HIS A 440 0.38 -20.11 -25.88
C HIS A 440 0.01 -19.36 -27.17
N GLN A 441 0.12 -18.03 -27.18
CA GLN A 441 -0.07 -17.22 -28.39
C GLN A 441 1.05 -17.45 -29.42
N ALA A 442 2.27 -17.72 -28.98
CA ALA A 442 3.40 -18.05 -29.86
C ALA A 442 3.25 -19.44 -30.48
N GLN A 443 2.83 -20.45 -29.71
CA GLN A 443 2.55 -21.80 -30.22
C GLN A 443 1.43 -21.80 -31.26
N GLY A 444 0.38 -20.99 -31.06
CA GLY A 444 -0.68 -20.81 -32.06
C GLY A 444 -0.21 -20.18 -33.38
N ARG A 445 0.84 -19.33 -33.36
CA ARG A 445 1.46 -18.78 -34.57
C ARG A 445 2.29 -19.84 -35.31
N GLU A 446 2.98 -20.71 -34.57
CA GLU A 446 3.77 -21.80 -35.15
C GLU A 446 2.85 -22.84 -35.83
N SER A 447 1.74 -23.23 -35.21
CA SER A 447 0.78 -24.15 -35.81
C SER A 447 0.14 -23.60 -37.08
N ARG A 448 -0.18 -22.29 -37.12
CA ARG A 448 -0.71 -21.63 -38.34
C ARG A 448 0.34 -21.50 -39.43
N ALA A 449 1.60 -21.24 -39.07
CA ALA A 449 2.71 -21.19 -40.03
C ALA A 449 3.00 -22.57 -40.62
N LYS A 450 2.99 -23.64 -39.80
CA LYS A 450 3.15 -25.03 -40.26
C LYS A 450 2.00 -25.47 -41.16
N ALA A 451 0.75 -25.15 -40.81
CA ALA A 451 -0.42 -25.42 -41.65
C ALA A 451 -0.36 -24.66 -42.99
N GLY A 452 0.08 -23.39 -42.97
CA GLY A 452 0.29 -22.60 -44.20
C GLY A 452 1.40 -23.18 -45.10
N SER A 453 2.53 -23.59 -44.51
CA SER A 453 3.64 -24.21 -45.24
C SER A 453 3.22 -25.55 -45.88
N GLN A 454 2.47 -26.39 -45.16
CA GLN A 454 1.93 -27.65 -45.70
C GLN A 454 0.93 -27.43 -46.84
N ALA A 455 0.07 -26.41 -46.74
CA ALA A 455 -0.86 -26.05 -47.81
C ALA A 455 -0.15 -25.52 -49.07
N LEU A 456 0.93 -24.75 -48.89
CA LEU A 456 1.79 -24.34 -50.00
C LEU A 456 2.53 -25.54 -50.62
N GLN A 457 3.05 -26.45 -49.81
CA GLN A 457 3.72 -27.66 -50.31
C GLN A 457 2.77 -28.50 -51.16
N HIS A 458 1.53 -28.69 -50.73
CA HIS A 458 0.50 -29.37 -51.53
C HIS A 458 0.22 -28.67 -52.87
N ARG A 459 0.24 -27.34 -52.91
CA ARG A 459 0.07 -26.57 -54.16
C ARG A 459 1.29 -26.68 -55.09
N ILE A 460 2.50 -26.74 -54.53
CA ILE A 460 3.73 -26.98 -55.29
C ILE A 460 3.70 -28.39 -55.89
N ASP A 461 3.34 -29.40 -55.09
CA ASP A 461 3.24 -30.79 -55.56
C ASP A 461 2.16 -30.95 -56.64
N ALA A 462 1.03 -30.22 -56.53
CA ALA A 462 0.00 -30.20 -57.56
C ALA A 462 0.45 -29.55 -58.89
N LEU A 463 1.49 -28.70 -58.86
CA LEU A 463 2.06 -28.04 -60.04
C LEU A 463 3.24 -28.80 -60.65
N ALA A 464 3.77 -29.83 -59.97
CA ALA A 464 4.86 -30.66 -60.49
C ALA A 464 4.60 -31.26 -61.89
N PRO A 465 3.37 -31.70 -62.26
CA PRO A 465 3.09 -32.19 -63.61
C PRO A 465 3.26 -31.12 -64.70
N VAL A 466 3.01 -29.84 -64.36
CA VAL A 466 3.17 -28.72 -65.30
C VAL A 466 4.65 -28.44 -65.55
N GLY A 467 5.48 -28.50 -64.51
CA GLY A 467 6.94 -28.40 -64.64
C GLY A 467 7.54 -29.50 -65.51
N ALA A 468 7.07 -30.75 -65.34
CA ALA A 468 7.49 -31.88 -66.15
C ALA A 468 7.09 -31.72 -67.63
N ALA A 469 5.87 -31.24 -67.91
CA ALA A 469 5.41 -30.98 -69.27
C ALA A 469 6.21 -29.86 -69.97
N HIS A 470 6.59 -28.81 -69.24
CA HIS A 470 7.43 -27.74 -69.78
C HIS A 470 8.85 -28.22 -70.11
N ALA A 471 9.44 -29.05 -69.25
CA ALA A 471 10.75 -29.65 -69.52
C ALA A 471 10.72 -30.59 -70.73
N ASP A 472 9.66 -31.39 -70.90
CA ASP A 472 9.46 -32.25 -72.08
C ASP A 472 9.32 -31.43 -73.37
N LEU A 473 8.61 -30.30 -73.33
CA LEU A 473 8.50 -29.39 -74.48
C LEU A 473 9.85 -28.80 -74.89
N LEU A 474 10.64 -28.32 -73.92
CA LEU A 474 11.99 -27.80 -74.20
C LEU A 474 12.90 -28.88 -74.79
N HIS A 475 12.80 -30.11 -74.30
CA HIS A 475 13.58 -31.24 -74.84
C HIS A 475 13.21 -31.54 -76.29
N ARG A 476 11.91 -31.58 -76.60
CA ARG A 476 11.43 -31.79 -77.98
C ARG A 476 11.82 -30.65 -78.93
N GLU A 477 11.76 -29.40 -78.47
CA GLU A 477 12.25 -28.26 -79.27
C GLU A 477 13.75 -28.40 -79.58
N GLN A 478 14.54 -28.84 -78.59
CA GLN A 478 15.98 -29.06 -78.78
C GLN A 478 16.26 -30.22 -79.74
N ASP A 479 15.48 -31.30 -79.69
CA ASP A 479 15.55 -32.41 -80.64
C ASP A 479 15.26 -31.94 -82.06
N VAL A 480 14.18 -31.18 -82.27
CA VAL A 480 13.82 -30.62 -83.60
C VAL A 480 14.94 -29.73 -84.15
N ARG A 481 15.52 -28.85 -83.31
CA ARG A 481 16.67 -28.03 -83.71
C ARG A 481 17.89 -28.87 -84.09
N SER A 482 18.15 -29.95 -83.36
CA SER A 482 19.29 -30.83 -83.63
C SER A 482 19.15 -31.63 -84.92
N VAL A 483 17.96 -32.13 -85.23
CA VAL A 483 17.68 -32.95 -86.42
C VAL A 483 17.76 -32.12 -87.70
N LEU A 484 17.29 -30.87 -87.62
CA LEU A 484 17.23 -29.93 -88.74
C LEU A 484 18.47 -29.01 -88.84
N ALA A 485 19.43 -29.13 -87.92
CA ALA A 485 20.67 -28.38 -87.98
C ALA A 485 21.46 -28.75 -89.25
N GLY A 486 21.78 -27.75 -90.07
CA GLY A 486 22.50 -27.94 -91.33
C GLY A 486 21.68 -28.64 -92.42
N ASP A 487 20.35 -28.65 -92.29
CA ASP A 487 19.46 -29.14 -93.35
C ASP A 487 19.61 -28.32 -94.63
N VAL A 488 19.51 -28.97 -95.78
CA VAL A 488 19.75 -28.37 -97.10
C VAL A 488 18.41 -28.04 -97.74
N ASP A 489 18.28 -26.82 -98.28
CA ASP A 489 17.12 -26.46 -99.09
C ASP A 489 17.27 -27.04 -100.51
N TRP A 490 16.95 -28.33 -100.62
CA TRP A 490 17.03 -29.06 -101.89
C TRP A 490 16.14 -28.46 -102.98
N ALA A 491 15.00 -27.87 -102.60
CA ALA A 491 14.10 -27.25 -103.56
C ALA A 491 14.71 -25.97 -104.15
N HIS A 492 15.27 -25.11 -103.29
CA HIS A 492 16.01 -23.92 -103.72
C HIS A 492 17.23 -24.32 -104.56
N LEU A 493 18.04 -25.27 -104.09
CA LEU A 493 19.23 -25.72 -104.81
C LEU A 493 18.92 -26.26 -106.22
N VAL A 494 17.93 -27.13 -106.36
CA VAL A 494 17.53 -27.67 -107.68
C VAL A 494 17.01 -26.53 -108.58
N SER A 495 16.24 -25.60 -108.03
CA SER A 495 15.77 -24.42 -108.77
C SER A 495 16.94 -23.53 -109.23
N SER A 496 17.93 -23.27 -108.37
CA SER A 496 19.10 -22.45 -108.71
C SER A 496 19.95 -23.11 -109.80
N VAL A 497 20.14 -24.44 -109.73
CA VAL A 497 20.81 -25.21 -110.79
C VAL A 497 20.03 -25.13 -112.10
N GLN A 498 18.70 -25.26 -112.06
CA GLN A 498 17.85 -25.16 -113.25
C GLN A 498 17.88 -23.76 -113.87
N GLN A 499 18.02 -22.70 -113.08
CA GLN A 499 18.13 -21.33 -113.61
C GLN A 499 19.52 -21.05 -114.21
N ALA A 500 20.56 -21.69 -113.66
CA ALA A 500 21.94 -21.45 -114.06
C ALA A 500 22.42 -22.35 -115.21
N MET A 501 21.70 -23.44 -115.51
CA MET A 501 22.08 -24.38 -116.57
C MET A 501 21.98 -23.76 -117.98
N PRO A 502 22.87 -24.14 -118.92
CA PRO A 502 22.74 -23.77 -120.33
C PRO A 502 21.42 -24.25 -120.93
N SER A 503 20.85 -23.50 -121.88
CA SER A 503 19.56 -23.82 -122.51
C SER A 503 19.60 -25.08 -123.40
N ASP A 504 20.79 -25.55 -123.75
CA ASP A 504 21.07 -26.75 -124.54
C ASP A 504 21.65 -27.91 -123.72
N ALA A 505 21.61 -27.81 -122.38
CA ALA A 505 21.90 -28.89 -121.46
C ALA A 505 20.61 -29.52 -120.91
N LEU A 506 20.63 -30.82 -120.62
CA LEU A 506 19.55 -31.53 -119.91
C LEU A 506 20.13 -32.26 -118.70
N VAL A 507 19.43 -32.20 -117.56
CA VAL A 507 19.81 -32.95 -116.35
C VAL A 507 19.15 -34.32 -116.38
N SER A 508 19.95 -35.38 -116.29
CA SER A 508 19.46 -36.77 -116.28
C SER A 508 19.44 -37.37 -114.88
N SER A 509 20.28 -36.88 -113.96
CA SER A 509 20.21 -37.27 -112.55
C SER A 509 20.74 -36.17 -111.63
N PHE A 510 20.20 -36.13 -110.42
CA PHE A 510 20.61 -35.23 -109.34
C PHE A 510 20.62 -36.03 -108.04
N GLN A 511 21.78 -36.10 -107.39
CA GLN A 511 21.94 -36.78 -106.11
C GLN A 511 22.67 -35.86 -105.14
N GLY A 512 22.04 -35.59 -103.99
CA GLY A 512 22.58 -34.74 -102.95
C GLY A 512 22.90 -35.53 -101.68
N SER A 513 23.95 -35.13 -100.98
CA SER A 513 24.30 -35.61 -99.65
C SER A 513 24.52 -34.44 -98.70
N ARG A 514 23.88 -34.49 -97.53
CA ARG A 514 24.05 -33.53 -96.42
C ARG A 514 25.23 -33.87 -95.49
N ALA A 515 26.18 -34.69 -95.96
CA ALA A 515 27.41 -34.99 -95.22
C ALA A 515 28.20 -33.69 -94.91
N ASN A 516 29.27 -33.76 -94.13
CA ASN A 516 30.14 -32.61 -93.88
C ASN A 516 31.53 -32.86 -94.49
N PRO A 517 31.91 -32.20 -95.62
CA PRO A 517 31.11 -31.22 -96.34
C PRO A 517 30.01 -31.87 -97.20
N GLY A 518 28.93 -31.14 -97.45
CA GLY A 518 27.81 -31.62 -98.26
C GLY A 518 28.22 -31.69 -99.72
N SER A 519 27.63 -32.58 -100.50
CA SER A 519 27.97 -32.70 -101.92
C SER A 519 26.73 -32.90 -102.78
N VAL A 520 26.86 -32.50 -104.05
CA VAL A 520 25.86 -32.75 -105.08
C VAL A 520 26.54 -33.31 -106.31
N ASN A 521 25.96 -34.37 -106.85
CA ASN A 521 26.34 -35.00 -108.10
C ASN A 521 25.22 -34.80 -109.11
N ILE A 522 25.56 -34.24 -110.26
CA ILE A 522 24.60 -33.91 -111.32
C ILE A 522 25.11 -34.54 -112.60
N ALA A 523 24.31 -35.41 -113.22
CA ALA A 523 24.58 -35.93 -114.54
C ALA A 523 23.77 -35.15 -115.57
N GLY A 524 24.39 -34.81 -116.69
CA GLY A 524 23.73 -34.08 -117.76
C GLY A 524 24.15 -34.51 -119.15
N THR A 525 23.38 -34.06 -120.14
CA THR A 525 23.62 -34.26 -121.57
C THR A 525 23.54 -32.93 -122.32
N GLY A 526 24.17 -32.83 -123.49
CA GLY A 526 23.97 -31.69 -124.39
C GLY A 526 24.54 -31.91 -125.79
N SER A 527 24.30 -30.97 -126.70
CA SER A 527 24.42 -31.19 -128.14
C SER A 527 25.84 -31.08 -128.74
N ASP A 528 26.80 -30.47 -128.02
CA ASP A 528 28.18 -30.25 -128.51
C ASP A 528 29.26 -30.45 -127.44
N GLN A 529 30.54 -30.54 -127.85
CA GLN A 529 31.68 -30.74 -126.93
C GLN A 529 31.96 -29.54 -126.01
N ASN A 530 31.45 -28.35 -126.34
CA ASN A 530 31.63 -27.15 -125.53
C ASN A 530 30.55 -27.02 -124.45
N ILE A 531 29.54 -27.89 -124.42
CA ILE A 531 28.47 -27.86 -123.40
C ILE A 531 29.04 -27.95 -121.98
N THR A 532 30.10 -28.74 -121.78
CA THR A 532 30.73 -28.91 -120.46
C THR A 532 31.34 -27.61 -119.94
N ALA A 533 31.95 -26.81 -120.81
CA ALA A 533 32.52 -25.51 -120.41
C ALA A 533 31.41 -24.53 -120.01
N ARG A 534 30.33 -24.45 -120.81
CA ARG A 534 29.17 -23.61 -120.51
C ARG A 534 28.41 -24.09 -119.26
N TRP A 535 28.35 -25.39 -119.02
CA TRP A 535 27.81 -25.98 -117.79
C TRP A 535 28.61 -25.53 -116.57
N ILE A 536 29.94 -25.60 -116.63
CA ILE A 536 30.82 -25.15 -115.55
C ILE A 536 30.65 -23.65 -115.30
N GLU A 537 30.68 -22.82 -116.34
CA GLU A 537 30.50 -21.38 -116.23
C GLU A 537 29.10 -21.00 -115.68
N GLY A 538 28.07 -21.73 -116.10
CA GLY A 538 26.70 -21.55 -115.64
C GLY A 538 26.57 -21.85 -114.16
N LEU A 539 26.90 -23.08 -113.75
CA LEU A 539 26.75 -23.55 -112.38
C LEU A 539 27.76 -22.90 -111.41
N ALA A 540 28.90 -22.38 -111.88
CA ALA A 540 29.80 -21.59 -111.06
C ALA A 540 29.15 -20.30 -110.50
N ARG A 541 28.01 -19.86 -111.06
CA ARG A 541 27.22 -18.73 -110.55
C ARG A 541 26.21 -19.12 -109.48
N VAL A 542 26.01 -20.41 -109.22
CA VAL A 542 25.12 -20.88 -108.15
C VAL A 542 25.89 -20.81 -106.84
N ASP A 543 25.55 -19.82 -106.03
CA ASP A 543 26.19 -19.56 -104.74
C ASP A 543 26.07 -20.74 -103.75
N ALA A 544 25.02 -21.55 -103.87
CA ALA A 544 24.75 -22.75 -103.07
C ALA A 544 25.75 -23.91 -103.31
N ILE A 545 26.60 -23.83 -104.33
CA ILE A 545 27.62 -24.84 -104.64
C ILE A 545 29.00 -24.22 -104.87
N THR A 546 30.04 -24.98 -104.60
CA THR A 546 31.43 -24.61 -104.82
C THR A 546 32.23 -25.82 -105.31
N THR A 547 33.48 -25.59 -105.70
CA THR A 547 34.42 -26.62 -106.19
C THR A 547 33.79 -27.51 -107.27
N LEU A 548 33.03 -26.90 -108.19
CA LEU A 548 32.38 -27.61 -109.28
C LEU A 548 33.44 -28.25 -110.17
N TRP A 549 33.35 -29.57 -110.32
CA TRP A 549 34.30 -30.37 -111.07
C TRP A 549 33.57 -31.30 -112.03
N VAL A 550 34.03 -31.35 -113.27
CA VAL A 550 33.56 -32.32 -114.27
C VAL A 550 34.72 -33.26 -114.59
N PRO A 551 34.77 -34.47 -113.98
CA PRO A 551 35.90 -35.39 -114.17
C PRO A 551 36.00 -35.94 -115.59
N SER A 552 34.87 -36.03 -116.30
CA SER A 552 34.84 -36.56 -117.66
C SER A 552 33.62 -36.07 -118.42
N ALA A 553 33.81 -35.76 -119.69
CA ALA A 553 32.74 -35.58 -120.67
C ALA A 553 33.01 -36.53 -121.84
N ASN A 554 31.99 -37.29 -122.23
CA ASN A 554 32.11 -38.30 -123.27
C ASN A 554 31.19 -37.96 -124.45
N LYS A 555 31.77 -37.85 -125.65
CA LYS A 555 31.02 -37.76 -126.91
C LYS A 555 31.19 -39.08 -127.67
N PRO A 556 30.18 -39.95 -127.69
CA PRO A 556 30.28 -41.20 -128.41
C PRO A 556 30.34 -40.93 -129.94
N GLY A 557 31.18 -41.68 -130.66
CA GLY A 557 31.55 -41.41 -132.04
C GLY A 557 30.46 -41.78 -133.05
N GLY A 558 29.57 -40.85 -133.37
CA GLY A 558 28.54 -41.00 -134.41
C GLY A 558 27.84 -39.68 -134.76
N PRO A 559 27.23 -39.53 -135.97
CA PRO A 559 26.49 -38.33 -136.33
C PRO A 559 25.27 -38.14 -135.41
N HIS A 560 25.08 -36.92 -134.89
CA HIS A 560 24.01 -36.50 -133.97
C HIS A 560 23.97 -37.16 -132.57
N GLN A 561 25.12 -37.46 -131.96
CA GLN A 561 25.17 -37.95 -130.57
C GLN A 561 25.48 -36.83 -129.56
N ASP A 562 24.66 -36.77 -128.51
CA ASP A 562 24.81 -35.85 -127.39
C ASP A 562 26.02 -36.21 -126.53
N VAL A 563 26.68 -35.19 -126.00
CA VAL A 563 27.75 -35.29 -125.02
C VAL A 563 27.12 -35.57 -123.66
N THR A 564 27.61 -36.61 -122.98
CA THR A 564 27.21 -36.93 -121.60
C THR A 564 28.33 -36.53 -120.66
N PHE A 565 27.98 -35.97 -119.51
CA PHE A 565 28.95 -35.60 -118.50
C PHE A 565 28.35 -35.75 -117.10
N THR A 566 29.25 -35.87 -116.11
CA THR A 566 28.89 -35.86 -114.69
C THR A 566 29.64 -34.72 -114.04
N SER A 567 28.99 -34.02 -113.13
CA SER A 567 29.60 -32.95 -112.35
C SER A 567 29.38 -33.20 -110.87
N THR A 568 30.41 -32.93 -110.08
CA THR A 568 30.36 -32.98 -108.62
C THR A 568 30.67 -31.59 -108.08
N ALA A 569 29.89 -31.14 -107.12
CA ALA A 569 30.15 -29.89 -106.41
C ALA A 569 29.94 -30.08 -104.90
N THR A 570 30.58 -29.22 -104.11
CA THR A 570 30.44 -29.17 -102.66
C THR A 570 29.36 -28.15 -102.31
N LEU A 571 28.47 -28.46 -101.37
CA LEU A 571 27.46 -27.52 -100.90
C LEU A 571 28.11 -26.41 -100.06
N THR A 572 27.69 -25.16 -100.29
CA THR A 572 28.11 -24.02 -99.47
C THR A 572 27.10 -23.79 -98.34
N PRO A 573 27.41 -22.92 -97.35
CA PRO A 573 26.45 -22.55 -96.32
C PRO A 573 25.16 -21.92 -96.86
N THR A 574 25.16 -21.31 -98.05
CA THR A 574 23.93 -20.73 -98.64
C THR A 574 22.97 -21.80 -99.16
N ALA A 575 23.40 -23.06 -99.28
CA ALA A 575 22.51 -24.19 -99.54
C ALA A 575 21.68 -24.61 -98.31
N GLN A 576 22.00 -24.10 -97.11
CA GLN A 576 21.28 -24.47 -95.89
C GLN A 576 19.90 -23.80 -95.80
N SER A 577 18.92 -24.54 -95.28
CA SER A 577 17.59 -24.00 -95.03
C SER A 577 17.63 -22.99 -93.88
N THR A 578 17.15 -21.76 -94.12
CA THR A 578 17.18 -20.66 -93.14
C THR A 578 15.91 -20.53 -92.30
N GLY A 579 14.84 -21.29 -92.60
CA GLY A 579 13.53 -21.12 -91.95
C GLY A 579 12.75 -22.39 -91.60
N ARG A 580 13.27 -23.58 -91.93
CA ARG A 580 12.55 -24.84 -91.69
C ARG A 580 12.43 -25.17 -90.20
N VAL A 581 13.42 -24.84 -89.38
CA VAL A 581 13.37 -24.99 -87.91
C VAL A 581 12.22 -24.17 -87.31
N ASP A 582 12.07 -22.92 -87.76
CA ASP A 582 11.05 -22.00 -87.26
C ASP A 582 9.64 -22.40 -87.70
N GLN A 583 9.46 -23.11 -88.82
CA GLN A 583 8.16 -23.66 -89.21
C GLN A 583 7.66 -24.75 -88.24
N TYR A 584 8.56 -25.59 -87.73
CA TYR A 584 8.19 -26.67 -86.80
C TYR A 584 8.05 -26.21 -85.35
N ILE A 585 8.82 -25.20 -84.94
CA ILE A 585 8.78 -24.67 -83.56
C ILE A 585 7.81 -23.50 -83.42
N GLY A 586 7.61 -22.70 -84.48
CA GLY A 586 6.82 -21.46 -84.45
C GLY A 586 5.33 -21.63 -84.73
N GLY A 587 4.85 -22.83 -85.06
CA GLY A 587 3.43 -23.10 -85.39
C GLY A 587 2.48 -23.14 -84.18
N ALA A 588 2.97 -23.01 -82.95
CA ALA A 588 2.18 -23.12 -81.73
C ALA A 588 2.53 -22.03 -80.70
N ARG A 589 2.47 -20.75 -81.09
CA ARG A 589 2.47 -19.62 -80.16
C ARG A 589 1.08 -19.06 -79.95
#